data_AF-A0A0G0VBL6-F1
#
_entry.id   AF-A0A0G0VBL6-F1
#
_cell.length_a   1.000
_cell.length_b   1.000
_cell.length_c   1.000
_cell.angle_alpha   90.00
_cell.angle_beta   90.00
_cell.angle_gamma   90.00
#
_symmetry.space_group_name_H-M   'P 1'
#
loop_
_entity.id
_entity.type
_entity.pdbx_description
1 polymer ?
#
loop_
_entity_poly.entity_id
_entity_poly.type
_entity_poly.pdbx_seq_one_letter_code
_entity_poly.pdbx_strand_id
1 'polypeptide(L)'
;MGLEMLYFCCMKKISAIGFDWGGVILQNIDKSFADTAANFLHVDNEKFRHAYFLYNHMINKGANSKAFDQATEMWNNILSELGFADRLEIFMEFVQSRPKGEVSQDMIELIQRLKNNGWKIGLLSNASAEGTRRIKTNKCLELFDVTLFSAEIDYMKPESDAFIMLADKLGVPIKELVFIDDSEHSLSTANEVGYIPVCFKNTDALIDQLQTLGVLI
;
A
#
# COMPACT_ATOMS: atom_id res chain seq x y z
N MET A 1 -37.42 -12.00 -26.03
CA MET A 1 -37.37 -12.08 -24.56
C MET A 1 -36.46 -13.23 -24.09
N GLY A 2 -35.20 -13.26 -24.55
CA GLY A 2 -34.33 -14.43 -24.30
C GLY A 2 -32.84 -14.26 -24.63
N LEU A 3 -32.35 -13.03 -24.82
CA LEU A 3 -30.94 -12.76 -25.13
C LEU A 3 -30.28 -11.74 -24.19
N GLU A 4 -31.05 -11.01 -23.36
CA GLU A 4 -30.51 -10.09 -22.36
C GLU A 4 -30.12 -10.78 -21.02
N MET A 5 -30.54 -12.03 -20.79
CA MET A 5 -30.23 -12.74 -19.53
C MET A 5 -28.85 -13.44 -19.51
N LEU A 6 -28.14 -13.50 -20.65
CA LEU A 6 -26.83 -14.16 -20.73
C LEU A 6 -25.65 -13.20 -20.66
N TYR A 7 -25.90 -11.88 -20.62
CA TYR A 7 -24.88 -10.83 -20.46
C TYR A 7 -24.77 -10.26 -19.05
N PHE A 8 -25.51 -10.80 -18.07
CA PHE A 8 -25.10 -10.70 -16.66
C PHE A 8 -23.94 -11.69 -16.43
N CYS A 9 -22.82 -11.46 -17.11
CA CYS A 9 -21.55 -11.98 -16.64
C CYS A 9 -21.41 -11.43 -15.22
N CYS A 10 -21.41 -12.32 -14.23
CA CYS A 10 -21.47 -12.03 -12.80
C CYS A 10 -20.58 -10.83 -12.43
N MET A 11 -21.12 -9.61 -12.43
CA MET A 11 -20.43 -8.45 -11.90
C MET A 11 -20.10 -8.79 -10.46
N LYS A 12 -18.80 -8.84 -10.12
CA LYS A 12 -18.38 -9.12 -8.75
C LYS A 12 -19.05 -8.05 -7.88
N LYS A 13 -19.89 -8.50 -6.95
CA LYS A 13 -20.48 -7.60 -5.96
C LYS A 13 -19.34 -7.01 -5.15
N ILE A 14 -19.17 -5.69 -5.20
CA ILE A 14 -18.25 -4.96 -4.33
C ILE A 14 -19.03 -4.52 -3.10
N SER A 15 -18.37 -4.49 -1.94
CA SER A 15 -18.93 -3.97 -0.69
C SER A 15 -17.94 -3.08 0.09
N ALA A 16 -16.65 -3.18 -0.20
CA ALA A 16 -15.63 -2.34 0.44
C ALA A 16 -14.45 -2.04 -0.48
N ILE A 17 -13.77 -0.94 -0.17
CA ILE A 17 -12.58 -0.47 -0.88
C ILE A 17 -11.49 -0.21 0.16
N GLY A 18 -10.40 -0.95 0.07
CA GLY A 18 -9.20 -0.79 0.87
C GLY A 18 -8.12 -0.04 0.11
N PHE A 19 -7.36 0.79 0.82
CA PHE A 19 -6.27 1.60 0.27
C PHE A 19 -4.97 1.32 1.03
N ASP A 20 -3.85 1.34 0.30
CA ASP A 20 -2.55 1.62 0.91
C ASP A 20 -2.40 3.10 1.28
N TRP A 21 -1.45 3.38 2.18
CA TRP A 21 -1.05 4.72 2.53
C TRP A 21 0.06 5.27 1.61
N GLY A 22 1.22 4.62 1.58
CA GLY A 22 2.40 5.13 0.85
C GLY A 22 2.22 4.93 -0.65
N GLY A 23 2.62 5.90 -1.48
CA GLY A 23 2.50 5.79 -2.93
C GLY A 23 1.07 5.91 -3.47
N VAL A 24 0.05 5.75 -2.63
CA VAL A 24 -1.38 5.93 -2.97
C VAL A 24 -1.91 7.25 -2.38
N ILE A 25 -2.09 7.32 -1.06
CA ILE A 25 -2.61 8.51 -0.36
C ILE A 25 -1.51 9.52 -0.08
N LEU A 26 -0.38 9.04 0.44
CA LEU A 26 0.84 9.82 0.63
C LEU A 26 1.71 9.67 -0.61
N GLN A 27 1.67 10.66 -1.49
CA GLN A 27 2.37 10.65 -2.75
C GLN A 27 3.77 11.24 -2.59
N ASN A 28 4.73 10.67 -3.32
CA ASN A 28 6.08 11.20 -3.38
C ASN A 28 6.09 12.49 -4.21
N ILE A 29 6.91 13.48 -3.84
CA ILE A 29 7.07 14.72 -4.63
C ILE A 29 7.67 14.40 -6.02
N ASP A 30 8.57 13.41 -6.06
CA ASP A 30 9.23 12.94 -7.28
C ASP A 30 8.89 11.47 -7.54
N LYS A 31 9.89 10.67 -7.92
CA LYS A 31 9.78 9.23 -8.13
C LYS A 31 9.67 8.46 -6.80
N SER A 32 9.25 7.20 -6.90
CA SER A 32 9.17 6.29 -5.77
C SER A 32 10.53 6.15 -5.06
N PHE A 33 10.49 5.73 -3.79
CA PHE A 33 11.73 5.45 -3.07
C PHE A 33 12.60 4.43 -3.79
N ALA A 34 12.00 3.33 -4.27
CA ALA A 34 12.71 2.31 -5.02
C ALA A 34 13.43 2.88 -6.25
N ASP A 35 12.78 3.76 -7.03
CA ASP A 35 13.40 4.39 -8.19
C ASP A 35 14.60 5.24 -7.82
N THR A 36 14.45 6.09 -6.81
CA THR A 36 15.54 6.98 -6.41
C THR A 36 16.70 6.22 -5.78
N ALA A 37 16.42 5.18 -4.97
CA ALA A 37 17.44 4.34 -4.36
C ALA A 37 18.19 3.49 -5.41
N ALA A 38 17.46 2.90 -6.36
CA ALA A 38 18.06 2.16 -7.47
C ALA A 38 18.97 3.05 -8.33
N ASN A 39 18.52 4.28 -8.64
CA ASN A 39 19.32 5.26 -9.35
C ASN A 39 20.58 5.68 -8.56
N PHE A 40 20.45 5.93 -7.26
CA PHE A 40 21.58 6.27 -6.38
C PHE A 40 22.62 5.15 -6.29
N LEU A 41 22.17 3.89 -6.30
CA LEU A 41 23.03 2.72 -6.26
C LEU A 41 23.53 2.29 -7.64
N HIS A 42 23.00 2.88 -8.72
CA HIS A 42 23.23 2.45 -10.11
C HIS A 42 22.90 0.98 -10.35
N VAL A 43 21.78 0.52 -9.78
CA VAL A 43 21.24 -0.83 -9.98
C VAL A 43 19.93 -0.79 -10.72
N ASP A 44 19.56 -1.94 -11.29
CA ASP A 44 18.22 -2.15 -11.81
C ASP A 44 17.15 -2.02 -10.70
N ASN A 45 16.01 -1.43 -11.03
CA ASN A 45 14.94 -1.16 -10.07
C ASN A 45 14.37 -2.45 -9.48
N GLU A 46 14.15 -3.47 -10.30
CA GLU A 46 13.60 -4.75 -9.85
C GLU A 46 14.58 -5.45 -8.91
N LYS A 47 15.89 -5.37 -9.17
CA LYS A 47 16.91 -5.86 -8.24
C LYS A 47 16.84 -5.15 -6.87
N PHE A 48 16.71 -3.82 -6.88
CA PHE A 48 16.54 -3.07 -5.63
C PHE A 48 15.26 -3.48 -4.89
N ARG A 49 14.13 -3.54 -5.60
CA ARG A 49 12.83 -3.95 -5.02
C ARG A 49 12.92 -5.35 -4.42
N HIS A 50 13.53 -6.30 -5.12
CA HIS A 50 13.73 -7.65 -4.62
C HIS A 50 14.48 -7.66 -3.29
N ALA A 51 15.65 -7.01 -3.22
CA ALA A 51 16.41 -6.90 -1.98
C ALA A 51 15.62 -6.19 -0.88
N TYR A 52 14.91 -5.10 -1.20
CA TYR A 52 14.07 -4.40 -0.23
C TYR A 52 12.98 -5.30 0.36
N PHE A 53 12.24 -6.06 -0.46
CA PHE A 53 11.18 -6.94 0.02
C PHE A 53 11.69 -8.15 0.82
N LEU A 54 12.93 -8.58 0.63
CA LEU A 54 13.55 -9.61 1.49
C LEU A 54 13.69 -9.14 2.95
N TYR A 55 13.98 -7.85 3.18
CA TYR A 55 14.38 -7.35 4.50
C TYR A 55 13.42 -6.32 5.12
N ASN A 56 12.44 -5.78 4.37
CA ASN A 56 11.55 -4.73 4.88
C ASN A 56 10.67 -5.17 6.07
N HIS A 57 10.51 -6.46 6.31
CA HIS A 57 9.83 -7.02 7.48
C HIS A 57 10.49 -6.59 8.80
N MET A 58 11.80 -6.32 8.79
CA MET A 58 12.57 -5.88 9.97
C MET A 58 12.06 -4.56 10.55
N ILE A 59 11.41 -3.72 9.73
CA ILE A 59 10.80 -2.47 10.20
C ILE A 59 9.28 -2.48 10.12
N ASN A 60 8.67 -3.32 9.28
CA ASN A 60 7.22 -3.32 9.07
C ASN A 60 6.49 -4.30 10.00
N LYS A 61 7.19 -5.09 10.82
CA LYS A 61 6.59 -5.95 11.84
C LYS A 61 7.04 -5.55 13.24
N GLY A 62 6.20 -5.83 14.23
CA GLY A 62 6.44 -5.50 15.64
C GLY A 62 6.25 -4.02 16.02
N ALA A 63 5.61 -3.84 17.18
CA ALA A 63 5.22 -2.52 17.72
C ALA A 63 6.41 -1.63 18.16
N ASN A 64 7.61 -2.20 18.24
CA ASN A 64 8.84 -1.50 18.63
C ASN A 64 9.86 -1.41 17.48
N SER A 65 9.42 -1.61 16.24
CA SER A 65 10.24 -1.49 15.04
C SER A 65 10.90 -0.12 14.91
N LYS A 66 12.10 -0.10 14.32
CA LYS A 66 12.85 1.12 14.04
C LYS A 66 12.17 1.95 12.94
N ALA A 67 12.38 3.26 13.00
CA ALA A 67 11.97 4.14 11.90
C ALA A 67 12.76 3.80 10.63
N PHE A 68 12.13 4.03 9.47
CA PHE A 68 12.69 3.72 8.15
C PHE A 68 14.07 4.38 7.92
N ASP A 69 14.22 5.63 8.34
CA ASP A 69 15.43 6.45 8.23
C ASP A 69 16.48 6.21 9.34
N GLN A 70 16.18 5.27 10.25
CA GLN A 70 17.04 4.87 11.37
C GLN A 70 17.36 3.36 11.36
N ALA A 71 16.86 2.61 10.38
CA ALA A 71 16.94 1.16 10.33
C ALA A 71 18.26 0.66 9.72
N THR A 72 19.39 1.06 10.31
CA THR A 72 20.73 0.76 9.81
C THR A 72 20.98 -0.72 9.54
N GLU A 73 20.47 -1.62 10.39
CA GLU A 73 20.63 -3.07 10.22
C GLU A 73 19.90 -3.58 8.97
N MET A 74 18.65 -3.16 8.76
CA MET A 74 17.88 -3.51 7.56
C MET A 74 18.58 -3.01 6.29
N TRP A 75 19.03 -1.74 6.29
CA TRP A 75 19.73 -1.17 5.15
C TRP A 75 21.07 -1.85 4.88
N ASN A 76 21.80 -2.23 5.92
CA ASN A 76 23.02 -3.01 5.77
C ASN A 76 22.76 -4.36 5.09
N ASN A 77 21.68 -5.06 5.46
CA ASN A 77 21.31 -6.32 4.83
C ASN A 77 20.90 -6.15 3.36
N ILE A 78 20.08 -5.13 3.06
CA ILE A 78 19.69 -4.78 1.68
C ILE A 78 20.91 -4.45 0.83
N LEU A 79 21.83 -3.63 1.35
CA LEU A 79 23.04 -3.26 0.63
C LEU A 79 23.99 -4.45 0.48
N SER A 80 24.10 -5.33 1.47
CA SER A 80 24.89 -6.57 1.37
C SER A 80 24.35 -7.49 0.28
N GLU A 81 23.04 -7.68 0.20
CA GLU A 81 22.36 -8.44 -0.86
C GLU A 81 22.68 -7.90 -2.27
N LEU A 82 22.79 -6.57 -2.38
CA LEU A 82 23.11 -5.89 -3.63
C LEU A 82 24.62 -5.78 -3.92
N GLY A 83 25.48 -6.17 -2.98
CA GLY A 83 26.94 -6.07 -3.11
C GLY A 83 27.54 -4.68 -2.81
N PHE A 84 26.86 -3.86 -2.00
CA PHE A 84 27.20 -2.48 -1.66
C PHE A 84 27.26 -2.21 -0.14
N ALA A 85 27.59 -3.22 0.68
CA ALA A 85 27.62 -3.08 2.15
C ALA A 85 28.54 -1.93 2.63
N ASP A 86 29.60 -1.64 1.89
CA ASP A 86 30.55 -0.54 2.13
C ASP A 86 29.96 0.86 1.90
N ARG A 87 28.79 0.96 1.25
CA ARG A 87 28.09 2.23 0.98
C ARG A 87 27.04 2.59 2.03
N LEU A 88 26.96 1.88 3.15
CA LEU A 88 25.91 2.08 4.16
C LEU A 88 25.81 3.52 4.64
N GLU A 89 26.92 4.16 4.98
CA GLU A 89 26.94 5.53 5.51
C GLU A 89 26.33 6.53 4.52
N ILE A 90 26.86 6.59 3.30
CA ILE A 90 26.37 7.51 2.26
C ILE A 90 24.93 7.18 1.81
N PHE A 91 24.54 5.91 1.86
CA PHE A 91 23.16 5.50 1.56
C PHE A 91 22.19 5.95 2.66
N MET A 92 22.58 5.88 3.93
CA MET A 92 21.77 6.39 5.04
C MET A 92 21.58 7.90 4.97
N GLU A 93 22.62 8.66 4.59
CA GLU A 93 22.49 10.10 4.31
C GLU A 93 21.49 10.37 3.18
N PHE A 94 21.53 9.56 2.12
CA PHE A 94 20.53 9.61 1.05
C PHE A 94 19.12 9.33 1.58
N VAL A 95 18.91 8.28 2.38
CA VAL A 95 17.59 7.94 2.96
C VAL A 95 17.06 9.08 3.82
N GLN A 96 17.91 9.68 4.67
CA GLN A 96 17.54 10.74 5.61
C GLN A 96 17.29 12.09 4.94
N SER A 97 17.95 12.37 3.81
CA SER A 97 17.78 13.62 3.06
C SER A 97 16.57 13.61 2.11
N ARG A 98 15.86 12.49 1.99
CA ARG A 98 14.71 12.38 1.09
C ARG A 98 13.60 13.38 1.47
N PRO A 99 13.02 14.08 0.49
CA PRO A 99 11.85 14.89 0.73
C PRO A 99 10.72 14.01 1.24
N LYS A 100 9.96 14.52 2.21
CA LYS A 100 8.76 13.85 2.70
C LYS A 100 7.68 13.95 1.63
N GLY A 101 6.94 12.85 1.44
CA GLY A 101 5.73 12.88 0.61
C GLY A 101 4.64 13.75 1.20
N GLU A 102 3.61 14.01 0.41
CA GLU A 102 2.47 14.83 0.77
C GLU A 102 1.16 14.04 0.62
N VAL A 103 0.18 14.36 1.47
CA VAL A 103 -1.15 13.74 1.37
C VAL A 103 -1.86 14.35 0.16
N SER A 104 -2.20 13.50 -0.80
CA SER A 104 -2.89 13.90 -2.03
C SER A 104 -4.33 14.32 -1.77
N GLN A 105 -4.66 15.58 -2.06
CA GLN A 105 -6.02 16.09 -1.90
C GLN A 105 -7.00 15.37 -2.83
N ASP A 106 -6.60 15.06 -4.07
CA ASP A 106 -7.43 14.32 -5.03
C ASP A 106 -7.83 12.95 -4.48
N MET A 107 -6.91 12.26 -3.79
CA MET A 107 -7.21 10.99 -3.13
C MET A 107 -8.16 11.16 -1.95
N ILE A 108 -8.00 12.23 -1.15
CA ILE A 108 -8.92 12.53 -0.04
C ILE A 108 -10.33 12.81 -0.57
N GLU A 109 -10.47 13.61 -1.63
CA GLU A 109 -11.74 13.90 -2.28
C GLU A 109 -12.39 12.63 -2.85
N LEU A 110 -11.61 11.77 -3.50
CA LEU A 110 -12.08 10.48 -4.00
C LEU A 110 -12.59 9.58 -2.86
N ILE A 111 -11.83 9.44 -1.77
CA ILE A 111 -12.23 8.63 -0.62
C ILE A 111 -13.51 9.17 0.01
N GLN A 112 -13.63 10.49 0.15
CA GLN A 112 -14.84 11.13 0.68
C GLN A 112 -16.06 10.86 -0.20
N ARG A 113 -15.91 10.93 -1.53
CA ARG A 113 -16.96 10.60 -2.49
C ARG A 113 -17.39 9.14 -2.40
N LEU A 114 -16.44 8.22 -2.30
CA LEU A 114 -16.73 6.80 -2.12
C LEU A 114 -17.50 6.56 -0.81
N LYS A 115 -17.06 7.17 0.29
CA LYS A 115 -17.77 7.08 1.58
C LYS A 115 -19.20 7.61 1.49
N ASN A 116 -19.41 8.74 0.81
CA ASN A 116 -20.74 9.34 0.62
C ASN A 116 -21.68 8.47 -0.24
N ASN A 117 -21.13 7.63 -1.13
CA ASN A 117 -21.89 6.64 -1.89
C ASN A 117 -22.15 5.34 -1.10
N GLY A 118 -21.79 5.30 0.19
CA GLY A 118 -22.10 4.18 1.08
C GLY A 118 -21.08 3.04 1.07
N TRP A 119 -19.91 3.23 0.44
CA TRP A 119 -18.83 2.25 0.47
C TRP A 119 -18.16 2.21 1.84
N LYS A 120 -17.84 0.99 2.31
CA LYS A 120 -16.95 0.82 3.47
C LYS A 120 -15.50 1.05 3.04
N ILE A 121 -14.78 1.90 3.75
CA ILE A 121 -13.43 2.33 3.39
C ILE A 121 -12.42 1.81 4.41
N GLY A 122 -11.44 1.06 3.94
CA GLY A 122 -10.35 0.50 4.74
C GLY A 122 -8.99 1.11 4.40
N LEU A 123 -8.12 1.23 5.40
CA LEU A 123 -6.69 1.50 5.22
C LEU A 123 -5.89 0.28 5.70
N LEU A 124 -4.96 -0.21 4.89
CA LEU A 124 -3.98 -1.21 5.29
C LEU A 124 -2.60 -0.80 4.79
N SER A 125 -1.73 -0.41 5.73
CA SER A 125 -0.40 0.09 5.42
C SER A 125 0.69 -0.74 6.08
N ASN A 126 1.69 -1.11 5.27
CA ASN A 126 2.96 -1.57 5.79
C ASN A 126 3.74 -0.36 6.29
N ALA A 127 3.88 -0.23 7.61
CA ALA A 127 4.55 0.91 8.22
C ALA A 127 5.26 0.49 9.50
N SER A 128 6.41 1.10 9.75
CA SER A 128 7.09 1.00 11.05
C SER A 128 6.27 1.58 12.18
N ALA A 129 6.63 1.27 13.43
CA ALA A 129 5.98 1.83 14.61
C ALA A 129 6.03 3.38 14.61
N GLU A 130 7.13 3.95 14.15
CA GLU A 130 7.29 5.40 14.01
C GLU A 130 6.45 5.96 12.87
N GLY A 131 6.48 5.33 11.71
CA GLY A 131 5.64 5.70 10.57
C GLY A 131 4.15 5.66 10.93
N THR A 132 3.72 4.62 11.65
CA THR A 132 2.34 4.49 12.15
C THR A 132 1.94 5.66 13.03
N ARG A 133 2.80 6.07 14.00
CA ARG A 133 2.53 7.24 14.84
C ARG A 133 2.39 8.52 14.02
N ARG A 134 3.24 8.71 13.00
CA ARG A 134 3.15 9.87 12.09
C ARG A 134 1.87 9.83 11.25
N ILE A 135 1.51 8.68 10.69
CA ILE A 135 0.30 8.55 9.87
C ILE A 135 -0.93 8.90 10.71
N LYS A 136 -0.98 8.43 11.97
CA LYS A 136 -2.07 8.68 12.91
C LYS A 136 -2.29 10.15 13.28
N THR A 137 -1.38 11.07 12.97
CA THR A 137 -1.61 12.51 13.17
C THR A 137 -2.42 13.15 12.04
N ASN A 138 -2.69 12.43 10.94
CA ASN A 138 -3.44 12.96 9.80
C ASN A 138 -4.95 12.86 10.05
N LYS A 139 -5.64 14.01 9.97
CA LYS A 139 -7.11 14.08 10.17
C LYS A 139 -7.90 13.28 9.14
N CYS A 140 -7.37 13.07 7.94
CA CYS A 140 -8.05 12.29 6.90
C CYS A 140 -8.29 10.82 7.30
N LEU A 141 -7.64 10.32 8.35
CA LEU A 141 -7.94 8.98 8.88
C LEU A 141 -9.38 8.83 9.36
N GLU A 142 -10.07 9.93 9.69
CA GLU A 142 -11.50 9.94 10.04
C GLU A 142 -12.41 9.48 8.88
N LEU A 143 -11.89 9.46 7.65
CA LEU A 143 -12.64 8.96 6.48
C LEU A 143 -12.72 7.43 6.43
N PHE A 144 -11.81 6.73 7.13
CA PHE A 144 -11.71 5.28 7.08
C PHE A 144 -12.55 4.63 8.19
N ASP A 145 -13.32 3.61 7.83
CA ASP A 145 -14.07 2.80 8.79
C ASP A 145 -13.15 1.86 9.55
N VAL A 146 -12.06 1.43 8.91
CA VAL A 146 -11.02 0.57 9.50
C VAL A 146 -9.64 1.08 9.08
N THR A 147 -8.72 1.19 10.04
CA THR A 147 -7.29 1.45 9.77
C THR A 147 -6.44 0.35 10.37
N LEU A 148 -5.52 -0.21 9.58
CA LEU A 148 -4.59 -1.25 9.99
C LEU A 148 -3.16 -0.90 9.58
N PHE A 149 -2.25 -1.05 10.54
CA PHE A 149 -0.83 -0.80 10.36
C PHE A 149 -0.06 -2.05 10.74
N SER A 150 0.84 -2.49 9.86
CA SER A 150 1.52 -3.78 10.00
C SER A 150 2.31 -3.91 11.31
N ALA A 151 2.97 -2.84 11.77
CA ALA A 151 3.67 -2.83 13.06
C ALA A 151 2.74 -3.04 14.29
N GLU A 152 1.44 -2.75 14.17
CA GLU A 152 0.48 -2.91 15.28
C GLU A 152 -0.24 -4.26 15.25
N ILE A 153 -0.51 -4.79 14.05
CA ILE A 153 -1.26 -6.04 13.87
C ILE A 153 -0.36 -7.27 13.65
N ASP A 154 0.95 -7.04 13.46
CA ASP A 154 1.99 -8.05 13.21
C ASP A 154 1.79 -8.91 11.93
N TYR A 155 0.89 -8.45 11.06
CA TYR A 155 0.72 -8.95 9.70
C TYR A 155 1.02 -7.82 8.71
N MET A 156 1.74 -8.13 7.64
CA MET A 156 2.11 -7.16 6.62
C MET A 156 1.74 -7.64 5.22
N LYS A 157 1.41 -6.75 4.30
CA LYS A 157 1.26 -7.10 2.89
C LYS A 157 2.60 -7.65 2.36
N PRO A 158 2.61 -8.73 1.55
CA PRO A 158 1.46 -9.41 0.96
C PRO A 158 0.89 -10.60 1.77
N GLU A 159 1.23 -10.77 3.06
CA GLU A 159 0.72 -11.87 3.89
C GLU A 159 -0.83 -11.91 3.87
N SER A 160 -1.41 -13.09 3.64
CA SER A 160 -2.86 -13.28 3.51
C SER A 160 -3.65 -12.77 4.71
N ASP A 161 -3.12 -12.96 5.92
CA ASP A 161 -3.75 -12.55 7.18
C ASP A 161 -3.99 -11.05 7.27
N ALA A 162 -3.15 -10.22 6.62
CA ALA A 162 -3.32 -8.77 6.61
C ALA A 162 -4.62 -8.36 5.88
N PHE A 163 -4.91 -8.99 4.74
CA PHE A 163 -6.11 -8.72 3.94
C PHE A 163 -7.37 -9.36 4.54
N ILE A 164 -7.24 -10.58 5.09
CA ILE A 164 -8.34 -11.25 5.78
C ILE A 164 -8.77 -10.41 6.99
N MET A 165 -7.82 -9.93 7.80
CA MET A 165 -8.13 -9.06 8.94
C MET A 165 -8.82 -7.76 8.51
N LEU A 166 -8.40 -7.15 7.40
CA LEU A 166 -9.04 -5.95 6.86
C LEU A 166 -10.51 -6.23 6.50
N ALA A 167 -10.77 -7.29 5.73
CA ALA A 167 -12.13 -7.67 5.33
C ALA A 167 -13.01 -8.01 6.53
N ASP A 168 -12.48 -8.76 7.50
CA ASP A 168 -13.18 -9.13 8.73
C ASP A 168 -13.58 -7.91 9.56
N LYS A 169 -12.67 -6.95 9.76
CA LYS A 169 -12.96 -5.72 10.49
C LYS A 169 -13.93 -4.80 9.76
N LEU A 170 -13.87 -4.78 8.42
CA LEU A 170 -14.86 -4.09 7.60
C LEU A 170 -16.21 -4.84 7.62
N GLY A 171 -16.25 -6.11 8.03
CA GLY A 171 -17.44 -6.94 8.02
C GLY A 171 -17.97 -7.16 6.61
N VAL A 172 -17.09 -7.55 5.68
CA VAL A 172 -17.42 -7.88 4.29
C VAL A 172 -16.75 -9.19 3.87
N PRO A 173 -17.31 -9.94 2.90
CA PRO A 173 -16.60 -11.08 2.34
C PRO A 173 -15.34 -10.62 1.59
N ILE A 174 -14.23 -11.36 1.73
CA ILE A 174 -12.95 -11.02 1.10
C ILE A 174 -13.06 -10.82 -0.43
N LYS A 175 -13.93 -11.59 -1.10
CA LYS A 175 -14.21 -11.49 -2.54
C LYS A 175 -14.93 -10.21 -2.99
N GLU A 176 -15.48 -9.45 -2.03
CA GLU A 176 -16.17 -8.17 -2.25
C GLU A 176 -15.30 -6.98 -1.84
N LEU A 177 -14.04 -7.22 -1.47
CA LEU A 177 -13.03 -6.20 -1.18
C LEU A 177 -12.23 -5.89 -2.45
N VAL A 178 -12.26 -4.63 -2.88
CA VAL A 178 -11.24 -4.07 -3.78
C VAL A 178 -10.09 -3.57 -2.91
N PHE A 179 -8.84 -3.90 -3.25
CA PHE A 179 -7.67 -3.37 -2.55
C PHE A 179 -6.72 -2.65 -3.52
N ILE A 180 -6.36 -1.42 -3.16
CA ILE A 180 -5.58 -0.50 -3.99
C ILE A 180 -4.19 -0.31 -3.37
N ASP A 181 -3.15 -0.58 -4.15
CA ASP A 181 -1.73 -0.46 -3.74
C ASP A 181 -0.88 -0.07 -4.95
N ASP A 182 0.23 0.63 -4.75
CA ASP A 182 1.15 1.03 -5.84
C ASP A 182 2.18 -0.07 -6.18
N SER A 183 2.19 -1.16 -5.40
CA SER A 183 3.15 -2.26 -5.54
C SER A 183 2.47 -3.57 -5.93
N GLU A 184 2.80 -4.08 -7.12
CA GLU A 184 2.36 -5.41 -7.56
C GLU A 184 2.78 -6.52 -6.58
N HIS A 185 3.93 -6.37 -5.92
CA HIS A 185 4.38 -7.32 -4.89
C HIS A 185 3.41 -7.35 -3.70
N SER A 186 2.91 -6.18 -3.25
CA SER A 186 1.93 -6.10 -2.17
C SER A 186 0.61 -6.78 -2.56
N LEU A 187 0.24 -6.74 -3.84
CA LEU A 187 -0.98 -7.32 -4.40
C LEU A 187 -0.83 -8.80 -4.83
N SER A 188 0.35 -9.38 -4.66
CA SER A 188 0.69 -10.68 -5.27
C SER A 188 -0.17 -11.86 -4.78
N THR A 189 -0.76 -11.75 -3.58
CA THR A 189 -1.62 -12.78 -2.98
C THR A 189 -3.10 -12.64 -3.33
N ALA A 190 -3.49 -11.68 -4.16
CA ALA A 190 -4.89 -11.42 -4.49
C ALA A 190 -5.65 -12.63 -5.03
N ASN A 191 -5.02 -13.42 -5.91
CA ASN A 191 -5.65 -14.62 -6.47
C ASN A 191 -5.84 -15.73 -5.43
N GLU A 192 -4.90 -15.87 -4.49
CA GLU A 192 -4.95 -16.87 -3.42
C GLU A 192 -5.99 -16.49 -2.35
N VAL A 193 -6.01 -15.22 -1.95
CA VAL A 193 -6.86 -14.70 -0.87
C VAL A 193 -8.28 -14.38 -1.37
N GLY A 194 -8.40 -13.97 -2.63
CA GLY A 194 -9.68 -13.74 -3.31
C GLY A 194 -10.16 -12.28 -3.38
N TYR A 195 -9.41 -11.31 -2.85
CA TYR A 195 -9.73 -9.88 -3.03
C TYR A 195 -9.45 -9.42 -4.47
N ILE A 196 -10.00 -8.27 -4.85
CA ILE A 196 -9.84 -7.69 -6.19
C ILE A 196 -8.70 -6.67 -6.15
N PRO A 197 -7.54 -6.97 -6.78
CA PRO A 197 -6.39 -6.07 -6.73
C PRO A 197 -6.56 -4.93 -7.75
N VAL A 198 -6.16 -3.72 -7.35
CA VAL A 198 -6.03 -2.56 -8.23
C VAL A 198 -4.63 -1.96 -8.02
N CYS A 199 -3.80 -2.06 -9.05
CA CYS A 199 -2.47 -1.47 -9.05
C CYS A 199 -2.58 0.03 -9.35
N PHE A 200 -2.30 0.86 -8.35
CA PHE A 200 -2.43 2.31 -8.43
C PHE A 200 -1.37 2.90 -9.36
N LYS A 201 -1.79 3.83 -10.23
CA LYS A 201 -0.90 4.56 -11.15
C LYS A 201 -1.02 6.07 -10.97
N ASN A 202 -2.26 6.53 -10.91
CA ASN A 202 -2.67 7.90 -10.61
C ASN A 202 -4.18 7.90 -10.32
N THR A 203 -4.70 9.02 -9.83
CA THR A 203 -6.10 9.17 -9.42
C THR A 203 -7.08 8.94 -10.58
N ASP A 204 -6.81 9.48 -11.77
CA ASP A 204 -7.72 9.35 -12.93
C ASP A 204 -7.85 7.88 -13.36
N ALA A 205 -6.73 7.18 -13.51
CA ALA A 205 -6.72 5.76 -13.85
C ALA A 205 -7.39 4.90 -12.78
N LEU A 206 -7.26 5.28 -11.51
CA LEU A 206 -7.96 4.61 -10.41
C LEU A 206 -9.48 4.79 -10.53
N ILE A 207 -9.95 6.00 -10.82
CA ILE A 207 -11.38 6.30 -11.02
C ILE A 207 -11.95 5.44 -12.15
N ASP A 208 -11.28 5.40 -13.30
CA ASP A 208 -11.71 4.60 -14.46
C ASP A 208 -11.79 3.10 -14.12
N GLN A 209 -10.80 2.58 -13.39
CA GLN A 209 -10.78 1.19 -12.97
C GLN A 209 -11.90 0.87 -11.98
N LEU A 210 -12.13 1.73 -10.98
CA LEU A 210 -13.23 1.57 -10.03
C LEU A 210 -14.59 1.57 -10.74
N GLN A 211 -14.82 2.49 -11.68
CA GLN A 211 -16.06 2.52 -12.47
C GLN A 211 -16.24 1.26 -13.32
N THR A 212 -15.17 0.72 -13.89
CA THR A 212 -15.19 -0.56 -14.63
C THR A 212 -15.57 -1.74 -13.73
N LEU A 213 -15.23 -1.68 -12.45
CA LEU A 213 -15.64 -2.67 -11.44
C LEU A 213 -17.08 -2.45 -10.93
N GLY A 214 -17.79 -1.43 -11.44
CA GLY A 214 -19.15 -1.08 -11.01
C GLY A 214 -19.20 -0.28 -9.71
N VAL A 215 -18.10 0.35 -9.30
CA VAL A 215 -18.06 1.24 -8.13
C VAL A 215 -18.61 2.61 -8.51
N LEU A 216 -19.59 3.08 -7.74
CA LEU A 216 -20.16 4.42 -7.86
C LEU A 216 -19.32 5.44 -7.09
N ILE A 217 -18.99 6.58 -7.73
CA ILE A 217 -18.08 7.62 -7.21
C ILE A 217 -18.76 8.99 -7.22
#